data_AF-A0A6C0LF49-F1
#
_entry.id   AF-A0A6C0LF49-F1
#
_cell.length_a   1.000
_cell.length_b   1.000
_cell.length_c   1.000
_cell.angle_alpha   90.00
_cell.angle_beta   90.00
_cell.angle_gamma   90.00
#
_symmetry.space_group_name_H-M   'P 1'
#
loop_
_entity.id
_entity.type
_entity.pdbx_description
1 polymer ?
#
loop_
_entity_poly.entity_id
_entity_poly.type
_entity_poly.pdbx_seq_one_letter_code
_entity_poly.pdbx_strand_id
1 'polypeptide(L)'
;MNNLNDYIDICIGSNGSHYDVSKVIYELIKDKFNYCGKNVWKYIENGENTIDDKQLKLKNVLKSTVINTFIIRSNYWDDKAIVQNDINIALDYQIKSSTLLQIANKLKDDKYLNCIIKELKQFFNNIIDD
;
A
#
# COMPACT_ATOMS: atom_id res chain seq x y z
N MET A 1 -1.32 -18.13 5.09
CA MET A 1 -0.69 -17.21 4.13
C MET A 1 -1.71 -16.12 3.90
N ASN A 2 -1.54 -14.94 4.50
CA ASN A 2 -2.55 -13.88 4.36
C ASN A 2 -2.55 -13.41 2.90
N ASN A 3 -3.73 -13.35 2.30
CA ASN A 3 -3.90 -12.81 0.96
C ASN A 3 -3.65 -11.29 1.05
N LEU A 4 -3.08 -10.67 0.01
CA LEU A 4 -2.89 -9.21 -0.07
C LEU A 4 -4.17 -8.43 0.32
N ASN A 5 -5.33 -8.97 -0.07
CA ASN A 5 -6.63 -8.41 0.30
C ASN A 5 -6.88 -8.36 1.81
N ASP A 6 -6.39 -9.33 2.58
CA ASP A 6 -6.55 -9.36 4.04
C ASP A 6 -5.76 -8.21 4.67
N TYR A 7 -4.55 -7.92 4.18
CA TYR A 7 -3.77 -6.77 4.64
C TYR A 7 -4.44 -5.45 4.29
N ILE A 8 -5.07 -5.35 3.12
CA ILE A 8 -5.82 -4.14 2.72
C ILE A 8 -7.04 -3.94 3.62
N ASP A 9 -7.77 -5.01 3.94
CA ASP A 9 -8.94 -4.93 4.80
C ASP A 9 -8.57 -4.56 6.25
N ILE A 10 -7.39 -4.96 6.75
CA ILE A 10 -6.86 -4.49 8.04
C ILE A 10 -6.71 -2.96 8.06
N CYS A 11 -6.30 -2.35 6.94
CA CYS A 11 -6.19 -0.88 6.87
C CYS A 11 -7.53 -0.16 7.08
N ILE A 12 -8.66 -0.84 6.89
CA ILE A 12 -9.99 -0.26 7.16
C ILE A 12 -10.15 -0.07 8.66
N GLY A 13 -9.88 -1.11 9.45
CA GLY A 13 -10.00 -1.08 10.91
C GLY A 13 -9.05 -0.08 11.57
N SER A 14 -7.88 0.15 10.98
CA SER A 14 -6.91 1.13 11.46
C SER A 14 -7.02 2.52 10.83
N ASN A 15 -8.01 2.74 9.97
CA ASN A 15 -8.22 3.97 9.22
C ASN A 15 -6.97 4.46 8.46
N GLY A 16 -6.23 3.52 7.87
CA GLY A 16 -5.02 3.79 7.11
C GLY A 16 -3.84 4.23 7.98
N SER A 17 -3.61 3.54 9.09
CA SER A 17 -2.41 3.75 9.90
C SER A 17 -1.15 3.63 9.02
N HIS A 18 -0.10 4.39 9.33
CA HIS A 18 1.13 4.34 8.54
C HIS A 18 1.71 2.93 8.49
N TYR A 19 1.62 2.18 9.60
CA TYR A 19 2.15 0.83 9.72
C TYR A 19 1.42 -0.14 8.78
N ASP A 20 0.09 -0.19 8.84
CA ASP A 20 -0.69 -1.16 8.05
C ASP A 20 -0.59 -0.85 6.56
N VAL A 21 -0.65 0.43 6.19
CA VAL A 21 -0.45 0.86 4.79
C VAL A 21 0.96 0.49 4.31
N SER A 22 1.98 0.67 5.15
CA SER A 22 3.35 0.27 4.83
C SER A 22 3.49 -1.24 4.67
N LYS A 23 2.75 -2.04 5.48
CA LYS A 23 2.76 -3.50 5.35
C LYS A 23 2.15 -3.95 4.02
N VAL A 24 1.03 -3.36 3.59
CA VAL A 24 0.46 -3.61 2.25
C VAL A 24 1.46 -3.28 1.16
N ILE A 25 2.12 -2.12 1.26
CA ILE A 25 3.12 -1.69 0.27
C ILE A 25 4.30 -2.65 0.22
N TYR A 26 4.80 -3.09 1.38
CA TYR A 26 5.87 -4.07 1.47
C TYR A 26 5.50 -5.36 0.72
N GLU A 27 4.33 -5.95 0.98
CA GLU A 27 3.91 -7.18 0.28
C GLU A 27 3.79 -7.00 -1.24
N LEU A 28 3.47 -5.80 -1.72
CA LEU A 28 3.39 -5.48 -3.15
C LEU A 28 4.75 -5.31 -3.84
N ILE A 29 5.77 -4.84 -3.12
CA ILE A 29 7.03 -4.37 -3.73
C ILE A 29 8.28 -5.10 -3.24
N LYS A 30 8.18 -5.97 -2.22
CA LYS A 30 9.31 -6.64 -1.57
C LYS A 30 10.24 -7.42 -2.51
N ASP A 31 9.72 -7.93 -3.62
CA ASP A 31 10.52 -8.68 -4.60
C ASP A 31 11.17 -7.77 -5.66
N LYS A 32 10.83 -6.47 -5.68
CA LYS A 32 11.25 -5.50 -6.70
C LYS A 32 12.11 -4.38 -6.16
N PHE A 33 11.98 -4.06 -4.88
CA PHE A 33 12.68 -2.96 -4.23
C PHE A 33 13.48 -3.48 -3.05
N ASN A 34 14.61 -2.84 -2.77
CA ASN A 34 15.42 -3.06 -1.59
C ASN A 34 15.82 -1.73 -0.97
N TYR A 35 15.81 -1.67 0.36
CA TYR A 35 16.30 -0.51 1.10
C TYR A 35 17.78 -0.71 1.45
N CYS A 36 18.64 0.24 1.09
CA CYS A 36 20.09 0.13 1.27
C CYS A 36 20.64 1.03 2.39
N GLY A 37 19.77 1.56 3.24
CA GLY A 37 20.16 2.53 4.27
C GLY A 37 20.37 3.94 3.72
N LYS A 38 20.59 4.92 4.62
CA LYS A 38 20.84 6.34 4.28
C LYS A 38 19.84 6.96 3.30
N ASN A 39 18.58 6.53 3.34
CA ASN A 39 17.48 6.94 2.45
C ASN A 39 17.62 6.50 0.98
N VAL A 40 18.55 5.61 0.68
CA VAL A 40 18.77 5.06 -0.66
C VAL A 40 17.95 3.79 -0.85
N TRP A 41 17.24 3.72 -1.97
CA TRP A 41 16.55 2.52 -2.42
C TRP A 41 17.22 1.99 -3.69
N LYS A 42 17.05 0.69 -3.94
CA LYS A 42 17.35 0.06 -5.22
C LYS A 42 16.12 -0.66 -5.73
N TYR A 43 16.02 -0.82 -7.03
CA TYR A 43 14.99 -1.63 -7.65
C TYR A 43 15.55 -2.43 -8.82
N ILE A 44 14.90 -3.55 -9.12
CA ILE A 44 15.23 -4.40 -10.26
C ILE A 44 14.36 -3.99 -11.45
N GLU A 45 14.98 -3.58 -12.56
CA GLU A 45 14.31 -3.30 -13.82
C GLU A 45 15.11 -3.96 -14.95
N ASN A 46 14.44 -4.76 -15.78
CA ASN A 46 15.07 -5.52 -16.88
C ASN A 46 16.24 -6.44 -16.44
N GLY A 47 16.21 -6.93 -15.19
CA GLY A 47 17.26 -7.78 -14.63
C GLY A 47 18.45 -7.02 -14.05
N GLU A 48 18.46 -5.68 -14.13
CA GLU A 48 19.52 -4.83 -13.59
C GLU A 48 19.08 -4.11 -12.31
N ASN A 49 20.01 -3.99 -11.36
CA ASN A 49 19.81 -3.23 -10.13
C ASN A 49 20.05 -1.74 -10.38
N THR A 50 19.02 -0.92 -10.27
CA THR A 50 19.09 0.54 -10.41
C THR A 50 18.96 1.22 -9.05
N ILE A 51 19.77 2.26 -8.81
CA ILE A 51 19.70 3.10 -7.60
C ILE A 51 18.59 4.15 -7.75
N ASP A 52 17.75 4.27 -6.73
CA ASP A 52 16.70 5.29 -6.60
C ASP A 52 16.98 6.19 -5.37
N ASP A 53 18.05 6.98 -5.45
CA ASP A 53 18.53 7.87 -4.38
C ASP A 53 17.56 9.01 -4.06
N LYS A 54 16.76 9.43 -5.06
CA LYS A 54 15.70 10.45 -4.95
C LYS A 54 14.31 9.86 -4.72
N GLN A 55 14.18 8.53 -4.62
CA GLN A 55 12.92 7.82 -4.39
C GLN A 55 11.85 8.09 -5.47
N LEU A 56 12.26 8.47 -6.68
CA LEU A 56 11.35 8.84 -7.75
C LEU A 56 10.59 7.62 -8.27
N LYS A 57 11.31 6.50 -8.52
CA LYS A 57 10.68 5.27 -8.98
C LYS A 57 9.75 4.72 -7.92
N LEU A 58 10.21 4.68 -6.67
CA LEU A 58 9.40 4.24 -5.52
C LEU A 58 8.11 5.06 -5.42
N LYS A 59 8.21 6.40 -5.41
CA LYS A 59 7.03 7.28 -5.36
C LYS A 59 6.07 7.04 -6.52
N ASN A 60 6.58 6.84 -7.73
CA ASN A 60 5.75 6.54 -8.90
C ASN A 60 5.01 5.21 -8.77
N VAL A 61 5.65 4.16 -8.24
CA VAL A 61 5.00 2.87 -7.97
C VAL A 61 3.93 3.01 -6.90
N LEU A 62 4.19 3.74 -5.82
CA LEU A 62 3.20 3.98 -4.76
C LEU A 62 2.01 4.79 -5.29
N LYS A 63 2.23 5.83 -6.09
CA LYS A 63 1.17 6.65 -6.68
C LYS A 63 0.38 5.96 -7.80
N SER A 64 0.89 4.85 -8.35
CA SER A 64 0.21 4.09 -9.41
C SER A 64 -0.33 2.77 -8.89
N THR A 65 0.55 1.79 -8.70
CA THR A 65 0.21 0.40 -8.39
C THR A 65 -0.49 0.28 -7.04
N VAL A 66 0.05 0.92 -6.00
CA VAL A 66 -0.49 0.81 -4.64
C VAL A 66 -1.85 1.50 -4.56
N ILE A 67 -1.97 2.74 -5.05
CA ILE A 67 -3.25 3.46 -5.11
C ILE A 67 -4.31 2.63 -5.87
N ASN A 68 -3.96 2.09 -7.03
CA ASN A 68 -4.89 1.27 -7.82
C ASN A 68 -5.32 0.00 -7.06
N THR A 69 -4.43 -0.59 -6.28
CA THR A 69 -4.75 -1.77 -5.45
C THR A 69 -5.82 -1.43 -4.40
N PHE A 70 -5.70 -0.29 -3.70
CA PHE A 70 -6.72 0.18 -2.77
C PHE A 70 -8.05 0.51 -3.47
N ILE A 71 -8.00 1.11 -4.66
CA ILE A 71 -9.20 1.42 -5.46
C ILE A 71 -9.92 0.13 -5.91
N ILE A 72 -9.20 -0.86 -6.43
CA ILE A 72 -9.78 -2.15 -6.82
C ILE A 72 -10.45 -2.81 -5.61
N ARG A 73 -9.80 -2.80 -4.44
CA ARG A 73 -10.39 -3.38 -3.23
C ARG A 73 -11.60 -2.58 -2.73
N SER A 74 -11.61 -1.26 -2.89
CA SER A 74 -12.79 -0.43 -2.63
C SER A 74 -13.96 -0.83 -3.53
N ASN A 75 -13.74 -0.94 -4.84
CA ASN A 75 -14.78 -1.34 -5.79
C ASN A 75 -15.36 -2.71 -5.46
N TYR A 76 -14.53 -3.66 -5.01
CA TYR A 76 -15.00 -4.96 -4.52
C TYR A 76 -16.03 -4.82 -3.38
N TRP A 77 -15.77 -3.94 -2.41
CA TRP A 77 -16.70 -3.71 -1.30
C TRP A 77 -17.95 -2.94 -1.75
N ASP A 78 -17.82 -2.04 -2.71
CA ASP A 78 -18.95 -1.32 -3.31
C ASP A 78 -19.89 -2.28 -4.07
N ASP A 79 -19.33 -3.14 -4.93
CA ASP A 79 -20.05 -4.19 -5.66
C ASP A 79 -20.77 -5.13 -4.68
N LYS A 80 -20.13 -5.47 -3.55
CA LYS A 80 -20.74 -6.27 -2.48
C LYS A 80 -21.90 -5.55 -1.81
N ALA A 81 -21.84 -4.24 -1.66
CA ALA A 81 -22.93 -3.45 -1.07
C ALA A 81 -24.15 -3.41 -1.98
N ILE A 82 -23.96 -3.27 -3.30
CA ILE A 82 -25.05 -3.17 -4.30
C ILE A 82 -25.95 -4.40 -4.29
N VAL A 83 -25.36 -5.60 -4.13
CA VAL A 83 -26.10 -6.88 -4.19
C VAL A 83 -26.57 -7.37 -2.82
N GLN A 84 -26.34 -6.60 -1.75
CA GLN A 84 -26.69 -6.99 -0.39
C GLN A 84 -28.11 -6.53 -0.03
N ASN A 85 -28.93 -7.46 0.47
CA ASN A 85 -30.32 -7.19 0.86
C ASN A 85 -30.45 -6.66 2.28
N ASP A 86 -29.52 -7.01 3.19
CA ASP A 86 -29.50 -6.44 4.54
C ASP A 86 -28.88 -5.04 4.52
N ILE A 87 -29.70 -4.03 4.83
CA ILE A 87 -29.30 -2.62 4.81
C ILE A 87 -28.11 -2.34 5.73
N ASN A 88 -28.04 -2.97 6.90
CA ASN A 88 -26.95 -2.73 7.85
C ASN A 88 -25.63 -3.30 7.31
N ILE A 89 -25.68 -4.49 6.69
CA ILE A 89 -24.49 -5.10 6.08
C ILE A 89 -24.07 -4.32 4.83
N ALA A 90 -25.03 -3.87 4.01
CA ALA A 90 -24.74 -3.04 2.84
C ALA A 90 -24.05 -1.73 3.25
N LEU A 91 -24.52 -1.09 4.33
CA LEU A 91 -23.91 0.14 4.86
C LEU A 91 -22.49 -0.11 5.38
N ASP A 92 -22.25 -1.21 6.09
CA ASP A 92 -20.88 -1.61 6.51
C ASP A 92 -19.93 -1.75 5.31
N TYR A 93 -20.40 -2.38 4.22
CA TYR A 93 -19.62 -2.52 2.99
C TYR A 93 -19.36 -1.17 2.30
N GLN A 94 -20.33 -0.26 2.29
CA GLN A 94 -20.13 1.11 1.79
C GLN A 94 -19.09 1.88 2.61
N ILE A 95 -19.12 1.75 3.94
CA ILE A 95 -18.12 2.36 4.84
C ILE A 95 -16.73 1.80 4.51
N LYS A 96 -16.59 0.48 4.38
CA LYS A 96 -15.34 -0.18 3.97
C LYS A 96 -14.80 0.38 2.66
N SER A 97 -15.66 0.45 1.63
CA SER A 97 -15.30 1.02 0.33
C SER A 97 -14.81 2.47 0.46
N SER A 98 -15.57 3.32 1.17
CA SER A 98 -15.24 4.74 1.38
C SER A 98 -13.91 4.92 2.10
N THR A 99 -13.65 4.16 3.17
CA THR A 99 -12.39 4.21 3.92
C THR A 99 -11.20 3.89 3.01
N LEU A 100 -11.31 2.86 2.18
CA LEU A 100 -10.24 2.50 1.25
C LEU A 100 -9.96 3.60 0.21
N LEU A 101 -10.99 4.26 -0.32
CA LEU A 101 -10.82 5.41 -1.20
C LEU A 101 -10.16 6.60 -0.50
N GLN A 102 -10.49 6.84 0.77
CA GLN A 102 -9.84 7.88 1.56
C GLN A 102 -8.34 7.59 1.74
N ILE A 103 -7.96 6.34 2.01
CA ILE A 103 -6.56 5.91 2.09
C ILE A 103 -5.86 6.11 0.75
N ALA A 104 -6.47 5.65 -0.35
CA ALA A 104 -5.94 5.83 -1.69
C ALA A 104 -5.72 7.32 -2.04
N ASN A 105 -6.64 8.20 -1.62
CA ASN A 105 -6.50 9.64 -1.81
C ASN A 105 -5.38 10.24 -0.95
N LYS A 106 -5.23 9.82 0.31
CA LYS A 106 -4.11 10.27 1.17
C LYS A 106 -2.75 9.93 0.57
N LEU A 107 -2.61 8.79 -0.11
CA LEU A 107 -1.37 8.39 -0.78
C LEU A 107 -0.95 9.31 -1.95
N LYS A 108 -1.86 10.17 -2.45
CA LYS A 108 -1.53 11.19 -3.45
C LYS A 108 -0.79 12.40 -2.83
N ASP A 109 -0.98 12.63 -1.54
CA ASP A 109 -0.32 13.71 -0.79
C ASP A 109 1.15 13.35 -0.50
N ASP A 110 2.07 14.22 -0.94
CA ASP A 110 3.51 13.96 -0.81
C ASP A 110 3.98 13.92 0.64
N LYS A 111 3.34 14.68 1.54
CA LYS A 111 3.71 14.70 2.96
C LYS A 111 3.35 13.36 3.62
N TYR A 112 2.13 12.88 3.41
CA TYR A 112 1.70 11.56 3.86
C TYR A 112 2.53 10.44 3.23
N LEU A 113 2.77 10.50 1.92
CA LEU A 113 3.58 9.53 1.20
C LEU A 113 5.00 9.43 1.76
N ASN A 114 5.63 10.56 2.11
CA ASN A 114 6.95 10.57 2.73
C ASN A 114 6.93 9.95 4.15
N CYS A 115 5.83 10.10 4.91
CA CYS A 115 5.67 9.41 6.20
C CYS A 115 5.58 7.90 5.99
N ILE A 116 4.81 7.45 5.01
CA ILE A 116 4.73 6.04 4.61
C ILE A 116 6.09 5.49 4.20
N ILE A 117 6.85 6.18 3.35
CA ILE A 117 8.20 5.74 2.94
C ILE A 117 9.15 5.64 4.14
N LYS A 118 9.00 6.49 5.16
CA LYS A 118 9.81 6.38 6.40
C LYS A 118 9.45 5.11 7.17
N GLU A 119 8.16 4.87 7.36
CA GLU A 119 7.64 3.70 8.08
C GLU A 119 7.96 2.39 7.34
N LEU A 120 7.88 2.41 6.01
CA LEU A 120 8.12 1.27 5.12
C LEU A 120 9.50 0.62 5.31
N LYS A 121 10.52 1.42 5.64
CA LYS A 121 11.92 0.95 5.78
C LYS A 121 12.06 -0.20 6.76
N GLN A 122 11.27 -0.21 7.84
CA GLN A 122 11.36 -1.23 8.88
C GLN A 122 11.09 -2.65 8.36
N PHE A 123 10.35 -2.78 7.25
CA PHE A 123 10.01 -4.07 6.66
C PHE A 123 11.11 -4.62 5.74
N PHE A 124 12.09 -3.79 5.35
CA PHE A 124 13.20 -4.17 4.47
C PHE A 124 14.48 -4.52 5.24
N ASN A 125 14.42 -4.54 6.57
CA ASN A 125 15.55 -4.97 7.40
C ASN A 125 15.60 -6.50 7.43
N ASN A 126 16.35 -7.09 6.48
CA ASN A 126 17.03 -8.40 6.61
C ASN A 126 17.75 -8.81 5.31
N ILE A 127 18.63 -7.97 4.77
CA ILE A 127 19.76 -8.47 3.97
C ILE A 127 21.00 -7.66 4.38
N ILE A 128 21.55 -8.00 5.55
CA ILE A 128 22.99 -7.86 5.76
C ILE A 128 23.56 -9.07 5.03
N ASP A 129 23.83 -8.93 3.74
CA ASP A 129 24.78 -9.83 3.08
C ASP A 129 26.16 -9.31 3.50
N ASP A 130 26.83 -10.10 4.36
CA ASP A 130 28.27 -10.02 4.59
C ASP A 130 29.04 -10.39 3.30
#